data_AF-A0A537QIJ8-F1
#
_entry.id   AF-A0A537QIJ8-F1
#
_cell.length_a   1.000
_cell.length_b   1.000
_cell.length_c   1.000
_cell.angle_alpha   90.00
_cell.angle_beta   90.00
_cell.angle_gamma   90.00
#
_symmetry.space_group_name_H-M   'P 1'
#
loop_
_entity.id
_entity.type
_entity.pdbx_description
1 polymer ?
#
loop_
_entity_poly.entity_id
_entity_poly.type
_entity_poly.pdbx_seq_one_letter_code
_entity_poly.pdbx_strand_id
1 'polypeptide(L)' 'EKWCKRAIWRNTLPAVKDAWKSVDKLTSGAFVGMWRERVAHFYSKYMATAAAAERANQ' A
#
# COMPACT_ATOMS: atom_id res chain seq x y z
N GLU A 1 -19.77 9.15 9.73
CA GLU A 1 -19.05 7.85 9.71
C GLU A 1 -18.99 7.15 8.34
N LYS A 2 -20.10 6.97 7.62
CA LYS A 2 -20.15 6.25 6.33
C LYS A 2 -19.14 6.72 5.27
N TRP A 3 -18.81 8.02 5.24
CA TRP A 3 -17.83 8.56 4.30
C TRP A 3 -16.41 8.06 4.59
N CYS A 4 -16.00 8.07 5.87
CA CYS A 4 -14.66 7.68 6.29
C CYS A 4 -14.39 6.19 5.98
N LYS A 5 -15.34 5.31 6.32
CA LYS A 5 -15.27 3.88 5.98
C LYS A 5 -15.13 3.66 4.47
N ARG A 6 -15.84 4.45 3.66
CA ARG A 6 -15.75 4.37 2.19
C ARG A 6 -14.39 4.84 1.67
N ALA A 7 -13.83 5.90 2.26
CA ALA A 7 -12.50 6.40 1.90
C ALA A 7 -11.41 5.37 2.22
N ILE A 8 -11.46 4.76 3.41
CA ILE A 8 -10.56 3.67 3.80
C ILE A 8 -10.68 2.50 2.81
N TRP A 9 -11.91 2.03 2.55
CA TRP A 9 -12.13 0.91 1.64
C TRP A 9 -11.72 1.20 0.20
N ARG A 10 -11.86 2.43 -0.28
CA ARG A 10 -11.37 2.79 -1.62
C ARG A 10 -9.85 2.72 -1.70
N ASN A 11 -9.16 3.04 -0.61
CA ASN A 11 -7.69 3.03 -0.51
C ASN A 11 -7.07 1.66 -0.24
N THR A 12 -7.85 0.63 0.11
CA THR A 12 -7.31 -0.72 0.29
C THR A 12 -6.96 -1.39 -1.04
N LEU A 13 -5.86 -2.14 -1.03
CA LEU A 13 -5.40 -2.95 -2.16
C LEU A 13 -6.41 -4.06 -2.48
N PRO A 14 -6.51 -4.50 -3.75
CA PRO A 14 -7.42 -5.58 -4.16
C PRO A 14 -7.25 -6.87 -3.34
N ALA A 15 -6.02 -7.27 -3.01
CA ALA A 15 -5.76 -8.45 -2.18
C ALA A 15 -6.37 -8.34 -0.77
N VAL A 16 -6.30 -7.16 -0.14
CA VAL A 16 -6.91 -6.91 1.17
C VAL A 16 -8.44 -6.89 1.05
N LYS A 17 -8.98 -6.34 -0.04
CA LYS A 17 -10.43 -6.39 -0.31
C LYS A 17 -10.92 -7.83 -0.44
N ASP A 18 -10.15 -8.67 -1.11
CA ASP A 18 -10.49 -10.08 -1.30
C ASP A 18 -10.41 -10.88 0.01
N ALA A 19 -9.39 -10.65 0.83
CA ALA A 19 -9.25 -11.34 2.11
C ALA A 19 -10.32 -10.93 3.15
N TRP A 20 -10.65 -9.64 3.24
CA TRP A 20 -11.50 -9.11 4.32
C TRP A 20 -12.97 -8.94 3.94
N LYS A 21 -13.28 -8.79 2.65
CA LYS A 21 -14.63 -8.63 2.06
C LYS A 21 -15.46 -7.42 2.53
N SER A 22 -15.16 -6.80 3.67
CA SER A 22 -15.81 -5.60 4.19
C SER A 22 -14.85 -4.74 5.02
N VAL A 23 -15.03 -3.42 4.96
CA VAL A 23 -14.26 -2.46 5.76
C VAL A 23 -14.56 -2.55 7.26
N ASP A 24 -15.76 -2.96 7.64
CA ASP A 24 -16.12 -3.14 9.06
C ASP A 24 -15.36 -4.31 9.71
N LYS A 25 -14.86 -5.24 8.91
CA LYS A 25 -14.01 -6.34 9.39
C LYS A 25 -12.54 -5.95 9.44
N LEU A 26 -12.12 -4.95 8.67
CA LEU A 26 -10.72 -4.56 8.54
C LEU A 26 -10.23 -3.84 9.80
N THR A 27 -9.24 -4.44 10.47
CA THR A 27 -8.60 -3.78 11.61
C THR A 27 -7.68 -2.65 11.16
N SER A 28 -7.55 -1.62 12.01
CA SER A 28 -6.60 -0.52 11.79
C SER A 28 -5.17 -1.03 11.59
N GLY A 29 -4.78 -2.08 12.33
CA GLY A 29 -3.46 -2.72 12.19
C GLY A 29 -3.25 -3.34 10.81
N ALA A 30 -4.24 -4.07 10.28
CA ALA A 30 -4.16 -4.65 8.95
C ALA A 30 -4.10 -3.57 7.85
N PHE A 31 -4.88 -2.48 8.00
CA PHE A 31 -4.84 -1.35 7.07
C PHE A 31 -3.46 -0.66 7.05
N VAL A 32 -2.90 -0.39 8.23
CA VAL A 32 -1.57 0.24 8.35
C VAL A 32 -0.47 -0.71 7.86
N GLY A 33 -0.55 -2.00 8.17
CA GLY A 33 0.39 -3.02 7.69
C GLY A 33 0.47 -3.06 6.17
N MET A 34 -0.69 -3.14 5.51
CA MET A 34 -0.79 -3.08 4.05
C MET A 34 -0.10 -1.82 3.47
N TRP A 35 -0.30 -0.66 4.10
CA TRP A 35 0.34 0.58 3.64
C TRP A 35 1.86 0.56 3.85
N ARG A 36 2.34 0.02 4.97
CA ARG A 36 3.79 -0.10 5.23
C ARG A 36 4.47 -0.99 4.20
N GLU A 37 3.89 -2.14 3.89
CA GLU A 37 4.40 -3.04 2.84
C GLU A 37 4.43 -2.34 1.48
N ARG A 38 3.37 -1.60 1.14
CA ARG A 38 3.29 -0.87 -0.12
C ARG A 38 4.37 0.22 -0.21
N VAL A 39 4.61 0.97 0.86
CA VAL A 39 5.67 1.98 0.92
C VAL A 39 7.05 1.33 0.79
N ALA A 40 7.29 0.23 1.48
CA ALA A 40 8.56 -0.52 1.40
C ALA A 40 8.84 -1.00 -0.03
N HIS A 41 7.81 -1.53 -0.73
CA HIS A 41 7.93 -1.93 -2.13
C HIS A 41 8.35 -0.76 -3.03
N PHE A 42 7.68 0.39 -2.90
CA PHE A 42 8.03 1.56 -3.69
C PHE A 42 9.41 2.11 -3.35
N TYR A 43 9.78 2.17 -2.07
CA TYR A 43 11.09 2.60 -1.65
C TYR A 43 12.19 1.73 -2.29
N SER A 44 12.06 0.41 -2.18
CA SER A 44 12.98 -0.54 -2.83
C SER A 44 13.05 -0.33 -4.35
N LYS A 45 11.89 -0.20 -5.02
CA LYS A 45 11.81 0.02 -6.46
C LYS A 45 12.52 1.30 -6.89
N TYR A 46 12.25 2.43 -6.22
CA TYR A 46 12.81 3.71 -6.62
C TYR A 46 14.30 3.84 -6.27
N MET A 47 14.76 3.26 -5.16
CA MET A 47 16.19 3.19 -4.86
C MET A 47 16.93 2.33 -5.89
N ALA A 48 16.34 1.21 -6.32
CA ALA A 48 16.90 0.40 -7.40
C ALA A 48 16.94 1.17 -8.74
N THR A 49 15.86 1.88 -9.09
CA THR A 49 15.83 2.72 -10.29
C THR A 49 16.85 3.85 -10.23
N ALA A 50 17.00 4.54 -9.08
CA ALA A 50 17.97 5.60 -8.90
C ALA A 50 19.41 5.08 -9.05
N ALA A 51 19.73 3.96 -8.40
CA ALA A 51 21.05 3.34 -8.52
C ALA A 51 21.35 2.86 -9.96
N ALA A 52 20.35 2.37 -10.69
CA ALA A 52 20.51 2.00 -12.09
C ALA A 52 20.75 3.22 -12.99
N ALA A 53 20.02 4.32 -12.75
CA ALA A 53 20.21 5.57 -13.49
C ALA A 53 21.60 6.18 -13.25
N GLU A 54 22.11 6.12 -12.02
CA GLU A 54 23.45 6.60 -11.67
C GLU A 54 24.55 5.80 -12.39
N ARG A 55 24.43 4.46 -12.43
CA ARG A 55 25.35 3.60 -13.19
C ARG A 55 25.30 3.83 -14.70
N ALA A 56 24.15 4.20 -15.25
CA ALA A 56 24.00 4.46 -16.68
C ALA A 56 24.58 5.83 -17.10
N ASN A 57 24.86 6.71 -16.13
CA ASN A 57 25.43 8.04 -16.35
C ASN A 57 26.95 8.10 -16.03
N GLN A 58 27.57 6.95 -15.74
CA GLN A 58 29.01 6.76 -15.59
C GLN A 58 29.58 6.12 -16.85
#